data_AF-A0A914YJG7-F1
#
_entry.id   AF-A0A914YJG7-F1
#
_cell.length_a   1.000
_cell.length_b   1.000
_cell.length_c   1.000
_cell.angle_alpha   90.00
_cell.angle_beta   90.00
_cell.angle_gamma   90.00
#
_symmetry.space_group_name_H-M   'P 1'
#
loop_
_entity.id
_entity.type
_entity.pdbx_description
1 polymer ?
#
loop_
_entity_poly.entity_id
_entity_poly.type
_entity_poly.pdbx_seq_one_letter_code
_entity_poly.pdbx_strand_id
1 'polypeptide(L)'
;MLNQDKQLSDYPQLEAYMAEIGMENEDTIDLKILLSEGLAEYATLNKEQKAIADPIIEKIKNSTQKKEKCCVFADGPGGCGKSYLFNVIRKIALGYGKKAMVMAWSGIAASLYPFGRTCHNGFKLEFPFENDSNSGIKPSSPQGQLLKELDIIIWDEFPMAPKRALEVVDGKLREIMGNDIPFGGKILLTGGDFRQIAPIVENGTRQETINTSSFAT
;
A
#
# COMPACT_ATOMS: atom_id res chain seq x y z
N MET A 1 17.16 12.87 -30.91
CA MET A 1 16.23 11.73 -30.76
C MET A 1 16.22 11.35 -29.29
N LEU A 2 15.28 11.89 -28.52
CA LEU A 2 14.98 11.42 -27.17
C LEU A 2 14.08 10.20 -27.34
N ASN A 3 14.55 9.01 -26.96
CA ASN A 3 13.74 7.79 -27.00
C ASN A 3 12.56 7.95 -26.04
N GLN A 4 11.35 8.06 -26.59
CA GLN A 4 10.10 8.25 -25.84
C GLN A 4 9.49 6.95 -25.30
N ASP A 5 10.11 5.79 -25.54
CA ASP A 5 9.56 4.48 -25.15
C ASP A 5 10.39 3.76 -24.08
N LYS A 6 11.04 4.50 -23.16
CA LYS A 6 11.73 3.87 -22.03
C LYS A 6 10.93 4.06 -20.75
N GLN A 7 10.40 2.96 -20.22
CA GLN A 7 9.77 2.92 -18.91
C GLN A 7 10.83 2.70 -17.82
N LEU A 8 10.51 3.04 -16.57
CA LEU A 8 11.45 2.88 -15.45
C LEU A 8 11.90 1.41 -15.27
N SER A 9 11.05 0.46 -15.68
CA SER A 9 11.32 -0.98 -15.75
C SER A 9 12.50 -1.35 -16.65
N ASP A 10 12.85 -0.51 -17.63
CA ASP A 10 13.99 -0.71 -18.53
C ASP A 10 15.33 -0.40 -17.85
N TYR A 11 15.27 0.14 -16.64
CA TYR A 11 16.42 0.47 -15.81
C TYR A 11 16.31 -0.20 -14.43
N PRO A 12 16.41 -1.54 -14.37
CA PRO A 12 16.26 -2.29 -13.12
C PRO A 12 17.30 -1.89 -12.06
N GLN A 13 18.44 -1.34 -12.47
CA GLN A 13 19.47 -0.77 -11.59
C GLN A 13 19.02 0.54 -10.95
N LEU A 14 18.29 1.41 -11.68
CA LEU A 14 17.70 2.63 -11.15
C LEU A 14 16.50 2.32 -10.25
N GLU A 15 15.70 1.29 -10.56
CA GLU A 15 14.64 0.83 -9.67
C GLU A 15 15.17 0.25 -8.37
N ALA A 16 16.21 -0.60 -8.44
CA ALA A 16 16.90 -1.11 -7.25
C ALA A 16 17.48 0.05 -6.43
N TYR A 17 18.15 1.00 -7.08
CA TYR A 17 18.70 2.20 -6.45
C TYR A 17 17.61 3.09 -5.84
N MET A 18 16.46 3.29 -6.48
CA MET A 18 15.35 4.06 -5.90
C MET A 18 14.64 3.31 -4.77
N ALA A 19 14.58 1.98 -4.86
CA ALA A 19 14.07 1.15 -3.78
C ALA A 19 14.98 1.18 -2.56
N GLU A 20 16.29 1.09 -2.80
CA GLU A 20 17.37 1.18 -1.83
C GLU A 20 17.43 2.58 -1.23
N ILE A 21 17.48 3.67 -2.01
CA ILE A 21 17.39 5.06 -1.50
C ILE A 21 16.11 5.29 -0.67
N GLY A 22 14.96 4.74 -1.10
CA GLY A 22 13.72 4.88 -0.34
C GLY A 22 13.76 4.22 1.03
N MET A 23 14.52 3.13 1.17
CA MET A 23 14.73 2.41 2.44
C MET A 23 15.93 2.93 3.24
N GLU A 24 17.07 3.21 2.59
CA GLU A 24 18.26 3.81 3.20
C GLU A 24 17.93 5.16 3.81
N ASN A 25 17.06 5.96 3.17
CA ASN A 25 16.57 7.19 3.79
C ASN A 25 15.67 6.91 5.00
N GLU A 26 14.90 5.82 5.04
CA GLU A 26 14.18 5.42 6.26
C GLU A 26 15.13 4.99 7.39
N ASP A 27 16.27 4.37 7.06
CA ASP A 27 17.32 4.03 8.03
C ASP A 27 18.04 5.26 8.60
N THR A 28 17.95 6.43 7.95
CA THR A 28 18.42 7.72 8.50
C THR A 28 17.42 8.39 9.44
N ILE A 29 16.16 7.91 9.48
CA ILE A 29 15.12 8.47 10.35
C ILE A 29 15.32 7.93 11.77
N ASP A 30 15.41 8.82 12.74
CA ASP A 30 15.41 8.41 14.15
C ASP A 30 14.04 7.81 14.50
N LEU A 31 13.99 6.47 14.53
CA LEU A 31 12.78 5.70 14.83
C LEU A 31 12.19 6.05 16.20
N LYS A 32 12.99 6.52 17.16
CA LYS A 32 12.47 6.97 18.47
C LYS A 32 11.73 8.29 18.36
N ILE A 33 12.24 9.23 17.58
CA ILE A 33 11.55 10.49 17.30
C ILE A 33 10.22 10.18 16.62
N LEU A 34 10.25 9.35 15.58
CA LEU A 34 9.07 8.95 14.82
C LEU A 34 8.02 8.26 15.69
N LEU A 35 8.45 7.36 16.60
CA LEU A 35 7.55 6.74 17.57
C LEU A 35 6.92 7.79 18.50
N SER A 36 7.71 8.73 19.01
CA SER A 36 7.21 9.77 19.92
C SER A 36 6.17 10.67 19.24
N GLU A 37 6.43 11.07 17.99
CA GLU A 37 5.49 11.85 17.18
C GLU A 37 4.21 11.06 16.90
N GLY A 38 4.36 9.81 16.45
CA GLY A 38 3.21 8.94 16.16
C GLY A 38 2.33 8.73 17.39
N LEU A 39 2.92 8.55 18.58
CA LEU A 39 2.16 8.41 19.82
C LEU A 39 1.48 9.73 20.27
N ALA A 40 2.14 10.87 20.06
CA ALA A 40 1.55 12.17 20.34
C ALA A 40 0.36 12.46 19.41
N GLU A 41 0.51 12.20 18.11
CA GLU A 41 -0.55 12.32 17.12
C GLU A 41 -1.70 11.32 17.39
N TYR A 42 -1.37 10.09 17.77
CA TYR A 42 -2.36 9.08 18.17
C TYR A 42 -3.26 9.56 19.30
N ALA A 43 -2.72 10.30 20.28
CA ALA A 43 -3.52 10.85 21.36
C ALA A 43 -4.63 11.78 20.85
N THR A 44 -4.40 12.48 19.73
CA THR A 44 -5.35 13.41 19.10
C THR A 44 -6.43 12.75 18.23
N LEU A 45 -6.29 11.45 17.90
CA LEU A 45 -7.27 10.74 17.09
C LEU A 45 -8.65 10.71 17.78
N ASN A 46 -9.69 10.89 16.97
CA ASN A 46 -11.07 10.75 17.43
C ASN A 46 -11.43 9.28 17.71
N LYS A 47 -12.62 9.04 18.25
CA LYS A 47 -13.06 7.71 18.69
C LYS A 47 -13.12 6.72 17.52
N GLU A 48 -13.59 7.17 16.37
CA GLU A 48 -13.77 6.38 15.15
C GLU A 48 -12.42 5.98 14.54
N GLN A 49 -11.47 6.92 14.51
CA GLN A 49 -10.10 6.69 14.08
C GLN A 49 -9.37 5.72 15.03
N LYS A 50 -9.54 5.86 16.34
CA LYS A 50 -8.98 4.92 17.33
C LYS A 50 -9.55 3.51 17.19
N ALA A 51 -10.85 3.38 16.89
CA ALA A 51 -11.45 2.08 16.61
C ALA A 51 -10.78 1.33 15.43
N ILE A 52 -10.19 2.05 14.48
CA ILE A 52 -9.38 1.49 13.39
C ILE A 52 -7.92 1.28 13.83
N ALA A 53 -7.33 2.27 14.49
CA ALA A 53 -5.91 2.27 14.86
C ALA A 53 -5.56 1.20 15.90
N ASP A 54 -6.38 1.06 16.94
CA ASP A 54 -6.11 0.21 18.11
C ASP A 54 -5.80 -1.25 17.74
N PRO A 55 -6.65 -1.97 16.97
CA PRO A 55 -6.36 -3.36 16.61
C PRO A 55 -5.10 -3.49 15.74
N ILE A 56 -4.79 -2.50 14.91
CA ILE A 56 -3.60 -2.51 14.05
C ILE A 56 -2.34 -2.29 14.89
N ILE A 57 -2.36 -1.31 15.80
CA ILE A 57 -1.26 -0.98 16.70
C ILE A 57 -1.00 -2.13 17.67
N GLU A 58 -2.05 -2.79 18.19
CA GLU A 58 -1.90 -3.99 19.01
C GLU A 58 -1.17 -5.10 18.23
N LYS A 59 -1.55 -5.34 16.97
CA LYS A 59 -0.91 -6.34 16.11
C LYS A 59 0.54 -5.98 15.76
N ILE A 60 0.83 -4.69 15.53
CA ILE A 60 2.19 -4.17 15.32
C ILE A 60 3.09 -4.50 16.53
N LYS A 61 2.59 -4.29 17.75
CA LYS A 61 3.32 -4.55 18.99
C LYS A 61 3.55 -6.05 19.22
N ASN A 62 2.57 -6.88 18.89
CA ASN A 62 2.57 -8.32 19.19
C ASN A 62 3.18 -9.18 18.07
N SER A 63 4.46 -8.93 17.74
CA SER A 63 5.19 -9.54 16.62
C SER A 63 5.36 -11.07 16.64
N THR A 64 4.94 -11.75 17.71
CA THR A 64 5.15 -13.18 17.96
C THR A 64 3.95 -14.06 17.62
N GLN A 65 2.80 -13.47 17.26
CA GLN A 65 1.63 -14.26 16.90
C GLN A 65 1.75 -14.88 15.51
N LYS A 66 1.04 -15.99 15.28
CA LYS A 66 0.91 -16.59 13.94
C LYS A 66 0.51 -15.51 12.95
N LYS A 67 1.03 -15.61 11.71
CA LYS A 67 0.56 -14.77 10.61
C LYS A 67 -0.91 -15.06 10.37
N GLU A 68 -1.75 -14.14 10.83
CA GLU A 68 -3.19 -14.17 10.65
C GLU A 68 -3.61 -13.05 9.72
N LYS A 69 -4.73 -13.26 9.01
CA LYS A 69 -5.34 -12.23 8.15
C LYS A 69 -5.51 -10.91 8.93
N CYS A 70 -5.12 -9.80 8.30
CA CYS A 70 -5.39 -8.46 8.81
C CYS A 70 -5.58 -7.53 7.63
N CYS A 71 -6.84 -7.31 7.26
CA CYS A 71 -7.24 -6.42 6.19
C CYS A 71 -8.28 -5.48 6.77
N VAL A 72 -7.97 -4.18 6.76
CA VAL A 72 -8.81 -3.14 7.35
C VAL A 72 -9.07 -2.09 6.29
N PHE A 73 -10.34 -1.78 6.04
CA PHE A 73 -10.73 -0.69 5.14
C PHE A 73 -11.29 0.47 5.97
N ALA A 74 -10.63 1.62 5.91
CA ALA A 74 -11.06 2.87 6.51
C ALA A 74 -11.95 3.65 5.52
N ASP A 75 -13.27 3.48 5.64
CA ASP A 75 -14.24 4.26 4.89
C ASP A 75 -14.43 5.64 5.52
N GLY A 76 -14.51 6.68 4.69
CA GLY A 76 -14.84 8.01 5.16
C GLY A 76 -14.86 9.02 4.02
N PRO A 77 -15.67 10.09 4.12
CA PRO A 77 -15.61 11.18 3.16
C PRO A 77 -14.21 11.81 3.04
N GLY A 78 -14.01 12.56 1.96
CA GLY A 78 -12.91 13.53 1.90
C GLY A 78 -12.94 14.46 3.10
N GLY A 79 -11.76 14.79 3.65
CA GLY A 79 -11.64 15.67 4.81
C GLY A 79 -11.81 14.99 6.19
N CYS A 80 -12.11 13.69 6.25
CA CYS A 80 -12.24 12.98 7.54
C CYS A 80 -10.90 12.55 8.19
N GLY A 81 -9.76 12.99 7.64
CA GLY A 81 -8.45 12.70 8.20
C GLY A 81 -7.97 11.26 8.02
N LYS A 82 -8.40 10.55 6.96
CA LYS A 82 -7.91 9.19 6.65
C LYS A 82 -6.40 9.15 6.44
N SER A 83 -5.87 10.04 5.60
CA SER A 83 -4.43 10.14 5.36
C SER A 83 -3.65 10.52 6.63
N TYR A 84 -4.26 11.30 7.53
CA TYR A 84 -3.70 11.59 8.85
C TYR A 84 -3.62 10.31 9.70
N LEU A 85 -4.72 9.55 9.82
CA LEU A 85 -4.75 8.26 10.51
C LEU A 85 -3.68 7.29 9.95
N PHE A 86 -3.54 7.22 8.62
CA PHE A 86 -2.55 6.36 7.96
C PHE A 86 -1.12 6.76 8.31
N ASN A 87 -0.81 8.06 8.32
CA ASN A 87 0.48 8.57 8.74
C ASN A 87 0.78 8.23 10.21
N VAL A 88 -0.19 8.40 11.11
CA VAL A 88 -0.03 8.04 12.53
C VAL A 88 0.33 6.56 12.69
N ILE A 89 -0.41 5.67 12.03
CA ILE A 89 -0.16 4.22 12.10
C ILE A 89 1.20 3.88 11.49
N ARG A 90 1.58 4.49 10.36
CA ARG A 90 2.90 4.31 9.72
C ARG A 90 4.03 4.69 10.66
N LYS A 91 3.95 5.87 11.31
CA LYS A 91 4.96 6.35 12.26
C LYS A 91 5.13 5.39 13.44
N ILE A 92 4.02 4.94 14.02
CA ILE A 92 4.03 3.98 15.12
C ILE A 92 4.62 2.64 14.67
N ALA A 93 4.24 2.14 13.49
CA ALA A 93 4.79 0.89 12.94
C ALA A 93 6.31 0.94 12.82
N LEU A 94 6.82 1.96 12.13
CA LEU A 94 8.26 2.19 11.96
C LEU A 94 8.97 2.37 13.31
N GLY A 95 8.36 3.13 14.22
CA GLY A 95 8.85 3.32 15.59
C GLY A 95 8.98 2.04 16.42
N TYR A 96 8.14 1.04 16.13
CA TYR A 96 8.25 -0.32 16.69
C TYR A 96 9.16 -1.26 15.87
N GLY A 97 9.93 -0.72 14.92
CA GLY A 97 10.85 -1.48 14.07
C GLY A 97 10.15 -2.32 13.01
N LYS A 98 8.89 -2.01 12.67
CA LYS A 98 8.18 -2.65 11.56
C LYS A 98 8.49 -1.97 10.25
N LYS A 99 8.51 -2.72 9.15
CA LYS A 99 8.66 -2.16 7.81
C LYS A 99 7.30 -1.82 7.23
N ALA A 100 7.12 -0.57 6.82
CA ALA A 100 5.86 -0.03 6.35
C ALA A 100 6.01 0.59 4.97
N MET A 101 5.06 0.35 4.06
CA MET A 101 5.02 1.04 2.78
C MET A 101 3.65 1.65 2.54
N VAL A 102 3.63 2.89 2.07
CA VAL A 102 2.39 3.54 1.61
C VAL A 102 2.35 3.51 0.09
N MET A 103 1.20 3.10 -0.42
CA MET A 103 0.90 3.07 -1.83
C MET A 103 -0.42 3.76 -2.13
N ALA A 104 -0.57 4.22 -3.37
CA ALA A 104 -1.85 4.68 -3.90
C ALA A 104 -1.98 4.31 -5.38
N TRP A 105 -3.19 4.40 -5.94
CA TRP A 105 -3.36 4.16 -7.38
C TRP A 105 -2.79 5.31 -8.21
N SER A 106 -3.04 6.56 -7.80
CA SER A 106 -2.55 7.77 -8.46
C SER A 106 -1.21 8.26 -7.89
N GLY A 107 -0.39 8.87 -8.75
CA GLY A 107 0.89 9.46 -8.34
C GLY A 107 0.73 10.63 -7.37
N ILE A 108 -0.36 11.40 -7.50
CA ILE A 108 -0.64 12.55 -6.62
C ILE A 108 -0.98 12.08 -5.21
N ALA A 109 -1.79 11.04 -5.05
CA ALA A 109 -2.09 10.49 -3.73
C ALA A 109 -0.83 9.86 -3.10
N ALA A 110 -0.01 9.16 -3.90
CA ALA A 110 1.24 8.59 -3.41
C ALA A 110 2.23 9.64 -2.92
N SER A 111 2.33 10.79 -3.60
CA SER A 111 3.28 11.85 -3.24
C SER A 111 2.93 12.60 -1.95
N LEU A 112 1.73 12.41 -1.39
CA LEU A 112 1.35 12.93 -0.07
C LEU A 112 2.08 12.23 1.07
N TYR A 113 2.72 11.09 0.79
CA TYR A 113 3.43 10.28 1.78
C TYR A 113 4.94 10.32 1.52
N PRO A 114 5.76 10.49 2.58
CA PRO A 114 7.19 10.26 2.47
C PRO A 114 7.47 8.84 1.93
N PHE A 115 8.24 8.79 0.84
CA PHE A 115 8.57 7.55 0.11
C PHE A 115 7.35 6.77 -0.41
N GLY A 116 6.19 7.43 -0.53
CA GLY A 116 4.99 6.83 -1.10
C GLY A 116 5.19 6.45 -2.56
N ARG A 117 4.56 5.36 -2.98
CA ARG A 117 4.68 4.82 -4.35
C ARG A 117 3.33 4.61 -5.00
N THR A 118 3.26 4.66 -6.32
CA THR A 118 2.08 4.14 -7.01
C THR A 118 2.05 2.63 -6.91
N CYS A 119 0.86 2.03 -6.95
CA CYS A 119 0.71 0.56 -6.95
C CYS A 119 1.40 -0.06 -8.16
N HIS A 120 1.35 0.62 -9.32
CA HIS A 120 2.08 0.23 -10.52
C HIS A 120 3.59 0.10 -10.26
N ASN A 121 4.20 1.07 -9.56
CA ASN A 121 5.62 1.02 -9.22
C ASN A 121 5.89 -0.03 -8.12
N GLY A 122 5.12 0.00 -7.03
CA GLY A 122 5.30 -0.86 -5.86
C GLY A 122 5.15 -2.36 -6.18
N PHE A 123 4.27 -2.71 -7.11
CA PHE A 123 4.01 -4.09 -7.52
C PHE A 123 4.46 -4.42 -8.94
N LYS A 124 5.12 -3.50 -9.65
CA LYS A 124 5.46 -3.64 -11.09
C LYS A 124 4.30 -4.21 -11.90
N LEU A 125 3.13 -3.60 -11.73
CA LEU A 125 1.94 -3.94 -12.50
C LEU A 125 2.18 -3.51 -13.95
N GLU A 126 1.74 -4.33 -14.89
CA GLU A 126 1.81 -4.01 -16.32
C GLU A 126 1.05 -2.71 -16.66
N PHE A 127 1.52 -2.02 -17.69
CA PHE A 127 0.90 -0.79 -18.19
C PHE A 127 0.81 -0.84 -19.73
N PRO A 128 -0.37 -0.63 -20.35
CA PRO A 128 -1.67 -0.38 -19.71
C PRO A 128 -2.13 -1.55 -18.82
N PHE A 129 -2.85 -1.23 -17.74
CA PHE A 129 -3.36 -2.25 -16.82
C PHE A 129 -4.77 -2.67 -17.24
N GLU A 130 -4.88 -3.91 -17.70
CA GLU A 130 -6.09 -4.54 -18.23
C GLU A 130 -6.48 -5.79 -17.41
N ASN A 131 -7.54 -6.48 -17.84
CA ASN A 131 -8.11 -7.60 -17.08
C ASN A 131 -7.20 -8.84 -17.01
N ASP A 132 -6.34 -9.04 -18.00
CA ASP A 132 -5.34 -10.11 -18.04
C ASP A 132 -3.98 -9.70 -17.46
N SER A 133 -3.82 -8.43 -17.09
CA SER A 133 -2.57 -7.91 -16.57
C SER A 133 -2.09 -8.62 -15.32
N ASN A 134 -0.77 -8.64 -15.16
CA ASN A 134 -0.08 -9.28 -14.06
C ASN A 134 1.02 -8.37 -13.46
N SER A 135 1.75 -8.92 -12.49
CA SER A 135 2.93 -8.32 -11.88
C SER A 135 4.17 -9.07 -12.34
N GLY A 136 5.12 -8.33 -12.92
CA GLY A 136 6.42 -8.85 -13.35
C GLY A 136 7.39 -9.18 -12.21
N ILE A 137 6.99 -9.01 -10.94
CA ILE A 137 7.86 -9.26 -9.79
C ILE A 137 8.14 -10.76 -9.67
N LYS A 138 9.44 -11.08 -9.61
CA LYS A 138 9.93 -12.40 -9.19
C LYS A 138 10.20 -12.39 -7.68
N PRO A 139 9.84 -13.44 -6.91
CA PRO A 139 10.10 -13.49 -5.47
C PRO A 139 11.58 -13.28 -5.08
N SER A 140 12.52 -13.69 -5.94
CA SER A 140 13.96 -13.51 -5.72
C SER A 140 14.51 -12.14 -6.11
N SER A 141 13.73 -11.30 -6.80
CA SER A 141 14.16 -9.96 -7.22
C SER A 141 14.27 -8.99 -6.02
N PRO A 142 15.02 -7.87 -6.14
CA PRO A 142 15.11 -6.87 -5.07
C PRO A 142 13.74 -6.35 -4.61
N GLN A 143 12.82 -6.07 -5.55
CA GLN A 143 11.46 -5.66 -5.22
C GLN A 143 10.67 -6.78 -4.51
N GLY A 144 10.89 -8.04 -4.89
CA GLY A 144 10.28 -9.20 -4.22
C GLY A 144 10.79 -9.34 -2.78
N GLN A 145 12.08 -9.14 -2.54
CA GLN A 145 12.68 -9.15 -1.21
C GLN A 145 12.16 -7.99 -0.35
N LEU A 146 12.08 -6.78 -0.92
CA LEU A 146 11.46 -5.61 -0.29
C LEU A 146 10.05 -5.93 0.21
N LEU A 147 9.17 -6.41 -0.69
CA LEU A 147 7.79 -6.77 -0.34
C LEU A 147 7.72 -7.92 0.68
N LYS A 148 8.67 -8.86 0.63
CA LYS A 148 8.78 -9.96 1.58
C LYS A 148 9.07 -9.47 2.99
N GLU A 149 9.87 -8.41 3.12
CA GLU A 149 10.27 -7.84 4.40
C GLU A 149 9.25 -6.88 5.00
N LEU A 150 8.33 -6.31 4.21
CA LEU A 150 7.27 -5.45 4.74
C LEU A 150 6.44 -6.17 5.81
N ASP A 151 6.00 -5.45 6.83
CA ASP A 151 5.02 -5.92 7.81
C ASP A 151 3.64 -5.35 7.50
N ILE A 152 3.59 -4.09 7.06
CA ILE A 152 2.37 -3.35 6.77
C ILE A 152 2.44 -2.68 5.39
N ILE A 153 1.35 -2.81 4.66
CA ILE A 153 1.08 -2.10 3.40
C ILE A 153 -0.14 -1.21 3.66
N ILE A 154 0.05 0.09 3.48
CA ILE A 154 -1.00 1.09 3.55
C ILE A 154 -1.38 1.46 2.12
N TRP A 155 -2.64 1.34 1.75
CA TRP A 155 -3.12 1.65 0.41
C TRP A 155 -4.19 2.75 0.47
N ASP A 156 -3.77 3.98 0.16
CA ASP A 156 -4.65 5.15 0.08
C ASP A 156 -5.32 5.27 -1.29
N GLU A 157 -6.50 5.88 -1.31
CA GLU A 157 -7.39 5.93 -2.48
C GLU A 157 -7.63 4.56 -3.12
N PHE A 158 -7.76 3.53 -2.26
CA PHE A 158 -7.98 2.14 -2.66
C PHE A 158 -9.16 1.93 -3.63
N PRO A 159 -10.31 2.62 -3.48
CA PRO A 159 -11.42 2.48 -4.42
C PRO A 159 -11.12 2.87 -5.87
N MET A 160 -10.06 3.65 -6.13
CA MET A 160 -9.66 4.00 -7.50
C MET A 160 -9.02 2.82 -8.24
N ALA A 161 -8.54 1.80 -7.52
CA ALA A 161 -7.89 0.65 -8.13
C ALA A 161 -8.91 -0.35 -8.69
N PRO A 162 -8.68 -0.90 -9.88
CA PRO A 162 -9.53 -1.96 -10.43
C PRO A 162 -9.42 -3.23 -9.56
N LYS A 163 -10.51 -3.99 -9.48
CA LYS A 163 -10.57 -5.29 -8.79
C LYS A 163 -9.43 -6.22 -9.19
N ARG A 164 -9.10 -6.24 -10.48
CA ARG A 164 -8.01 -7.05 -11.02
C ARG A 164 -6.66 -6.72 -10.38
N ALA A 165 -6.38 -5.44 -10.10
CA ALA A 165 -5.15 -5.04 -9.42
C ALA A 165 -5.08 -5.61 -8.01
N LEU A 166 -6.21 -5.65 -7.29
CA LEU A 166 -6.27 -6.27 -5.97
C LEU A 166 -5.94 -7.76 -6.02
N GLU A 167 -6.51 -8.48 -6.98
CA GLU A 167 -6.27 -9.92 -7.16
C GLU A 167 -4.80 -10.22 -7.50
N VAL A 168 -4.21 -9.42 -8.39
CA VAL A 168 -2.80 -9.54 -8.77
C VAL A 168 -1.88 -9.26 -7.57
N VAL A 169 -2.18 -8.21 -6.80
CA VAL A 169 -1.42 -7.87 -5.58
C VAL A 169 -1.51 -8.97 -4.53
N ASP A 170 -2.70 -9.48 -4.24
CA ASP A 170 -2.91 -10.58 -3.30
C ASP A 170 -2.16 -11.85 -3.75
N GLY A 171 -2.37 -12.26 -5.00
CA GLY A 171 -1.68 -13.42 -5.57
C GLY A 171 -0.17 -13.29 -5.53
N LYS A 172 0.37 -12.11 -5.86
CA LYS A 172 1.81 -11.86 -5.84
C LYS A 172 2.38 -11.88 -4.42
N LEU A 173 1.70 -11.32 -3.44
CA LEU A 173 2.15 -11.38 -2.04
C LEU A 173 2.11 -12.81 -1.49
N ARG A 174 1.08 -13.60 -1.84
CA ARG A 174 1.02 -15.03 -1.51
C ARG A 174 2.19 -15.82 -2.12
N GLU A 175 2.50 -15.56 -3.39
CA GLU A 175 3.66 -16.14 -4.08
C GLU A 175 4.99 -15.76 -3.39
N ILE A 176 5.23 -14.48 -3.12
CA ILE A 176 6.46 -13.98 -2.48
C ILE A 176 6.64 -14.57 -1.09
N MET A 177 5.54 -14.70 -0.34
CA MET A 177 5.55 -15.18 1.04
C MET A 177 5.49 -16.71 1.15
N GLY A 178 5.22 -17.42 0.06
CA GLY A 178 5.11 -18.88 0.01
C GLY A 178 3.99 -19.43 0.90
N ASN A 179 2.85 -18.73 0.98
CA ASN A 179 1.70 -19.17 1.77
C ASN A 179 0.36 -18.72 1.15
N ASP A 180 -0.74 -19.36 1.56
CA ASP A 180 -2.09 -19.06 1.08
C ASP A 180 -2.85 -18.05 1.95
N ILE A 181 -2.15 -17.35 2.85
CA ILE A 181 -2.80 -16.33 3.70
C ILE A 181 -3.05 -15.10 2.84
N PRO A 182 -4.25 -14.47 2.88
CA PRO A 182 -4.52 -13.24 2.16
C PRO A 182 -3.40 -12.21 2.33
N PHE A 183 -2.97 -11.63 1.21
CA PHE A 183 -1.86 -10.69 1.10
C PHE A 183 -0.56 -11.23 1.70
N GLY A 184 -0.32 -12.55 1.65
CA GLY A 184 0.87 -13.19 2.22
C GLY A 184 1.00 -13.06 3.74
N GLY A 185 -0.08 -12.69 4.44
CA GLY A 185 -0.11 -12.41 5.87
C GLY A 185 0.43 -11.04 6.28
N LYS A 186 0.55 -10.09 5.33
CA LYS A 186 0.84 -8.68 5.64
C LYS A 186 -0.36 -8.02 6.31
N ILE A 187 -0.11 -6.99 7.11
CA ILE A 187 -1.16 -6.07 7.53
C ILE A 187 -1.49 -5.20 6.32
N LEU A 188 -2.73 -5.28 5.83
CA LEU A 188 -3.22 -4.41 4.78
C LEU A 188 -4.19 -3.38 5.39
N LEU A 189 -3.75 -2.12 5.44
CA LEU A 189 -4.59 -0.99 5.83
C LEU A 189 -4.95 -0.21 4.58
N THR A 190 -6.21 -0.26 4.17
CA THR A 190 -6.70 0.44 2.99
C THR A 190 -7.67 1.53 3.38
N GLY A 191 -7.88 2.49 2.49
CA GLY A 191 -9.03 3.39 2.59
C GLY A 191 -9.14 4.31 1.41
N GLY A 192 -10.18 5.12 1.44
CA GLY A 192 -10.55 6.03 0.36
C GLY A 192 -11.96 6.53 0.56
N ASP A 193 -12.48 7.26 -0.42
CA ASP A 193 -13.88 7.65 -0.45
C ASP A 193 -14.55 7.07 -1.69
N PHE A 194 -15.43 6.08 -1.50
CA PHE A 194 -16.19 5.47 -2.60
C PHE A 194 -17.02 6.46 -3.41
N ARG A 195 -17.35 7.61 -2.80
CA ARG A 195 -18.15 8.65 -3.45
C ARG A 195 -17.32 9.53 -4.37
N GLN A 196 -15.99 9.48 -4.29
CA GLN A 196 -15.13 10.46 -4.94
C GLN A 196 -14.58 10.08 -6.31
N ILE A 197 -14.80 8.84 -6.80
CA ILE A 197 -14.78 8.37 -8.20
C ILE A 197 -14.38 6.87 -8.20
N ALA A 198 -15.21 6.02 -8.81
CA ALA A 198 -14.90 4.60 -9.05
C ALA A 198 -13.84 4.45 -10.17
N PRO A 199 -13.24 3.26 -10.37
CA PRO A 199 -12.25 3.06 -11.43
C PRO A 199 -12.80 3.52 -12.79
N ILE A 200 -12.02 4.31 -13.52
CA ILE A 200 -12.43 4.81 -14.84
C ILE A 200 -12.36 3.65 -15.82
N VAL A 201 -13.51 3.26 -16.39
CA VAL A 201 -13.58 2.35 -17.53
C VAL A 201 -13.83 3.21 -18.76
N GLU A 202 -12.82 3.35 -19.63
CA GLU A 202 -13.00 4.08 -20.89
C GLU A 202 -14.11 3.41 -21.71
N ASN A 203 -15.15 4.19 -22.07
CA ASN A 203 -16.35 3.73 -22.79
C ASN A 203 -17.19 2.65 -22.08
N GLY A 204 -16.99 2.41 -20.78
CA GLY A 204 -17.73 1.41 -20.01
C GLY A 204 -19.13 1.85 -19.57
N THR A 205 -20.06 0.91 -19.57
CA THR A 205 -21.38 1.04 -18.94
C THR A 205 -21.26 1.07 -17.41
N ARG A 206 -22.27 1.62 -16.73
CA ARG A 206 -22.33 1.66 -15.26
C ARG A 206 -22.14 0.27 -14.61
N GLN A 207 -22.60 -0.79 -15.27
CA GLN A 207 -22.43 -2.17 -14.82
C GLN A 207 -20.97 -2.62 -14.90
N GLU A 208 -20.24 -2.23 -15.94
CA GLU A 208 -18.81 -2.51 -16.09
C GLU A 208 -17.99 -1.72 -15.07
N THR A 209 -18.33 -0.45 -14.79
CA THR A 209 -17.71 0.31 -13.69
C THR A 209 -17.91 -0.36 -12.33
N ILE A 210 -19.11 -0.91 -12.07
CA ILE A 210 -19.39 -1.66 -10.84
C ILE A 210 -18.55 -2.94 -10.82
N ASN A 211 -18.57 -3.76 -11.87
CA ASN A 211 -17.84 -5.03 -11.92
C ASN A 211 -16.31 -4.86 -11.82
N THR A 212 -15.79 -3.72 -12.26
CA THR A 212 -14.37 -3.38 -12.15
C THR A 212 -14.00 -2.87 -10.76
N SER A 213 -14.98 -2.54 -9.91
CA SER A 213 -14.75 -2.11 -8.53
C SER A 213 -14.22 -3.25 -7.66
N SER A 214 -13.21 -2.96 -6.86
CA SER A 214 -12.59 -3.88 -5.89
C SER A 214 -13.54 -4.46 -4.83
N PHE A 215 -14.79 -3.97 -4.75
CA PHE A 215 -15.83 -4.43 -3.83
C PHE A 215 -17.06 -5.04 -4.52
N ALA A 216 -17.06 -5.17 -5.85
CA ALA A 216 -18.15 -5.87 -6.53
C ALA A 216 -18.08 -7.38 -6.23
N THR A 217 -19.15 -7.86 -5.61
CA THR A 217 -19.38 -9.25 -5.20
C THR A 217 -19.91 -10.06 -6.37
#